data_AF-A0A928IIR3-F1
#
_entry.id   AF-A0A928IIR3-F1
#
_cell.length_a   1.000
_cell.length_b   1.000
_cell.length_c   1.000
_cell.angle_alpha   90.00
_cell.angle_beta   90.00
_cell.angle_gamma   90.00
#
_symmetry.space_group_name_H-M   'P 1'
#
loop_
_entity.id
_entity.type
_entity.pdbx_description
1 polymer ?
#
loop_
_entity_poly.entity_id
_entity_poly.type
_entity_poly.pdbx_seq_one_letter_code
_entity_poly.pdbx_strand_id
1 'polypeptide(L)'
;MKKEALVSQLQSSPLFHGISSESVSTLLNAPDTTTQSFKAGDIIYSPESTEKLLGIVLSGTAAVYSVDSQNGVLLRHFGKNDTFGLATLFGSRSRYISMVIAKKSCRVLLFAAKDVRALIESNQDFSMNYIRCLSDKICYLNTKISCFTAGSPERKLAFFLCTQSPAKSFSLNISANALSEMLNIGRASLYRAFDKFTEDGFIKKEGKNITLIDRDAMIEFYK
;
A
#
# COMPACT_ATOMS: atom_id res chain seq x y z
N MET A 1 22.31 10.44 6.12
CA MET A 1 21.14 11.23 6.55
C MET A 1 21.30 11.49 8.03
N LYS A 2 21.14 12.73 8.50
CA LYS A 2 21.25 13.05 9.94
C LYS A 2 20.08 12.40 10.70
N LYS A 3 20.31 11.97 11.95
CA LYS A 3 19.32 11.24 12.79
C LYS A 3 18.00 11.99 12.94
N GLU A 4 18.06 13.30 13.17
CA GLU A 4 16.88 14.17 13.28
C GLU A 4 15.99 14.11 12.03
N ALA A 5 16.60 14.15 10.83
CA ALA A 5 15.87 14.05 9.57
C ALA A 5 15.18 12.68 9.41
N LEU A 6 15.77 11.60 9.94
CA LEU A 6 15.14 10.27 9.93
C LEU A 6 13.96 10.19 10.89
N VAL A 7 14.09 10.78 12.09
CA VAL A 7 12.99 10.86 13.06
C VAL A 7 11.80 11.61 12.47
N SER A 8 12.02 12.82 11.93
CA SER A 8 10.96 13.61 11.29
C SER A 8 10.34 12.89 10.10
N GLN A 9 11.15 12.17 9.32
CA GLN A 9 10.65 11.37 8.21
C GLN A 9 9.75 10.24 8.71
N LEU A 10 10.15 9.49 9.74
CA LEU A 10 9.31 8.42 10.28
C LEU A 10 8.00 8.97 10.84
N GLN A 11 8.02 10.07 11.60
CA GLN A 11 6.82 10.70 12.16
C GLN A 11 5.83 11.19 11.09
N SER A 12 6.28 11.40 9.84
CA SER A 12 5.40 11.68 8.69
C SER A 12 4.73 10.44 8.09
N SER A 13 5.12 9.23 8.50
CA SER A 13 4.51 7.98 8.05
C SER A 13 3.28 7.62 8.89
N PRO A 14 2.28 6.90 8.32
CA PRO A 14 1.09 6.48 9.08
C PRO A 14 1.41 5.64 10.32
N LEU A 15 2.48 4.84 10.28
CA LEU A 15 2.85 3.94 11.37
C LEU A 15 3.40 4.68 12.60
N PHE A 16 4.08 5.81 12.41
CA PHE A 16 4.69 6.60 13.50
C PHE A 16 4.00 7.94 13.71
N HIS A 17 2.77 8.09 13.23
CA HIS A 17 2.00 9.31 13.44
C HIS A 17 1.76 9.55 14.94
N GLY A 18 2.11 10.75 15.43
CA GLY A 18 1.93 11.10 16.85
C GLY A 18 2.96 10.50 17.81
N ILE A 19 3.90 9.67 17.33
CA ILE A 19 4.93 9.07 18.18
C ILE A 19 5.99 10.12 18.54
N SER A 20 6.38 10.18 19.82
CA SER A 20 7.39 11.13 20.29
C SER A 20 8.75 10.88 19.61
N SER A 21 9.51 11.95 19.41
CA SER A 21 10.86 11.85 18.82
C SER A 21 11.80 10.99 19.65
N GLU A 22 11.59 10.91 20.97
CA GLU A 22 12.32 10.05 21.90
C GLU A 22 12.02 8.56 21.66
N SER A 23 10.74 8.18 21.55
CA SER A 23 10.36 6.79 21.27
C SER A 23 10.85 6.34 19.88
N VAL A 24 10.74 7.20 18.87
CA VAL A 24 11.30 6.92 17.53
C VAL A 24 12.82 6.78 17.60
N SER A 25 13.50 7.67 18.33
CA SER A 25 14.95 7.60 18.49
C SER A 25 15.40 6.34 19.24
N THR A 26 14.61 5.87 20.20
CA THR A 26 14.88 4.62 20.93
C THR A 26 14.85 3.43 19.99
N LEU A 27 13.81 3.33 19.16
CA LEU A 27 13.72 2.28 18.14
C LEU A 27 14.88 2.36 17.14
N LEU A 28 15.23 3.57 16.68
CA LEU A 28 16.36 3.78 15.75
C LEU A 28 17.72 3.37 16.31
N ASN A 29 17.89 3.32 17.63
CA ASN A 29 19.12 2.87 18.28
C ASN A 29 19.05 1.41 18.74
N ALA A 30 17.93 0.71 18.50
CA ALA A 30 17.83 -0.70 18.84
C ALA A 30 18.86 -1.50 18.02
N PRO A 31 19.50 -2.51 18.62
CA PRO A 31 20.66 -3.19 18.03
C PRO A 31 20.36 -3.86 16.68
N ASP A 32 19.11 -4.27 16.46
CA ASP A 32 18.68 -4.99 15.25
C ASP A 32 17.92 -4.09 14.27
N THR A 33 17.96 -2.77 14.50
CA THR A 33 17.47 -1.78 13.54
C THR A 33 18.57 -1.44 12.55
N THR A 34 18.39 -1.79 11.28
CA THR A 34 19.41 -1.63 10.25
C THR A 34 18.91 -0.79 9.09
N THR A 35 19.78 0.06 8.53
CA THR A 35 19.52 0.75 7.26
C THR A 35 20.32 0.07 6.17
N GLN A 36 19.62 -0.45 5.16
CA GLN A 36 20.23 -1.14 4.02
C GLN A 36 19.95 -0.40 2.71
N SER A 37 20.86 -0.53 1.75
CA SER A 37 20.73 0.06 0.41
C SER A 37 20.67 -1.07 -0.62
N PHE A 38 19.76 -0.92 -1.57
CA PHE A 38 19.48 -1.90 -2.62
C PHE A 38 19.58 -1.22 -3.98
N LYS A 39 20.10 -1.94 -4.97
CA LYS A 39 20.11 -1.57 -6.38
C LYS A 39 18.80 -2.02 -7.04
N ALA A 40 18.51 -1.49 -8.23
CA ALA A 40 17.36 -1.96 -9.00
C ALA A 40 17.52 -3.45 -9.33
N GLY A 41 16.49 -4.25 -9.06
CA GLY A 41 16.49 -5.70 -9.25
C GLY A 41 16.84 -6.49 -7.98
N ASP A 42 17.42 -5.86 -6.95
CA ASP A 42 17.77 -6.56 -5.72
C ASP A 42 16.51 -7.02 -4.98
N ILE A 43 16.58 -8.25 -4.45
CA ILE A 43 15.57 -8.80 -3.56
C ILE A 43 15.81 -8.22 -2.17
N ILE A 44 14.82 -7.51 -1.65
CA ILE A 44 14.84 -6.97 -0.28
C ILE A 44 14.39 -8.05 0.71
N TYR A 45 13.42 -8.87 0.30
CA TYR A 45 12.84 -9.92 1.12
C TYR A 45 12.20 -11.00 0.24
N SER A 46 12.31 -12.30 0.59
CA SER A 46 11.70 -13.43 -0.14
C SER A 46 11.27 -14.59 0.78
N PRO A 47 10.46 -15.57 0.31
CA PRO A 47 10.06 -16.74 1.12
C PRO A 47 11.22 -17.55 1.74
N GLU A 48 12.41 -17.44 1.16
CA GLU A 48 13.65 -18.07 1.63
C GLU A 48 14.32 -17.29 2.75
N SER A 49 13.93 -16.03 2.99
CA SER A 49 14.51 -15.26 4.09
C SER A 49 14.11 -15.86 5.45
N THR A 50 15.09 -15.96 6.33
CA THR A 50 14.97 -16.63 7.63
C THR A 50 14.41 -15.72 8.72
N GLU A 51 14.51 -14.40 8.54
CA GLU A 51 14.11 -13.41 9.54
C GLU A 51 12.89 -12.62 9.08
N LYS A 52 11.95 -12.45 10.01
CA LYS A 52 10.81 -11.57 9.81
C LYS A 52 11.17 -10.15 10.22
N LEU A 53 11.26 -9.28 9.22
CA LEU A 53 11.57 -7.87 9.38
C LEU A 53 10.41 -6.99 8.93
N LEU A 54 10.21 -5.90 9.66
CA LEU A 54 9.39 -4.78 9.24
C LEU A 54 10.27 -3.81 8.47
N GLY A 55 9.85 -3.39 7.27
CA GLY A 55 10.64 -2.50 6.44
C GLY A 55 9.92 -1.20 6.11
N ILE A 56 10.65 -0.09 6.09
CA ILE A 56 10.19 1.22 5.63
C ILE A 56 11.12 1.76 4.57
N VAL A 57 10.56 2.13 3.42
CA VAL A 57 11.34 2.71 2.34
C VAL A 57 11.69 4.16 2.67
N LEU A 58 12.97 4.43 2.92
CA LEU A 58 13.46 5.78 3.20
C LEU A 58 13.59 6.63 1.94
N SER A 59 13.98 6.00 0.82
CA SER A 59 14.11 6.64 -0.49
C SER A 59 14.08 5.60 -1.60
N GLY A 60 13.73 6.01 -2.82
CA GLY A 60 13.63 5.12 -3.98
C GLY A 60 12.27 4.43 -4.08
N THR A 61 12.21 3.32 -4.80
CA THR A 61 10.97 2.58 -5.04
C THR A 61 11.19 1.08 -5.01
N ALA A 62 10.27 0.34 -4.40
CA ALA A 62 10.23 -1.11 -4.39
C ALA A 62 8.84 -1.60 -4.82
N ALA A 63 8.68 -2.91 -4.98
CA ALA A 63 7.39 -3.52 -5.25
C ALA A 63 7.31 -4.92 -4.64
N VAL A 64 6.11 -5.31 -4.21
CA VAL A 64 5.82 -6.66 -3.72
C VAL A 64 5.12 -7.47 -4.81
N TYR A 65 5.58 -8.70 -4.99
CA TYR A 65 5.08 -9.67 -5.95
C TYR A 65 4.60 -10.94 -5.23
N SER A 66 3.61 -11.63 -5.80
CA SER A 66 3.29 -12.99 -5.38
C SER A 66 4.42 -13.94 -5.75
N VAL A 67 4.52 -15.05 -5.03
CA VAL A 67 5.47 -16.12 -5.32
C VAL A 67 4.71 -17.15 -6.15
N ASP A 68 4.66 -16.96 -7.47
CA ASP A 68 4.22 -17.98 -8.41
C ASP A 68 5.36 -18.26 -9.39
N SER A 69 5.47 -19.53 -9.79
CA SER A 69 6.61 -20.23 -10.37
C SER A 69 7.12 -19.72 -11.72
N GLN A 70 6.43 -18.78 -12.38
CA GLN A 70 6.85 -18.30 -13.70
C GLN A 70 6.85 -16.78 -13.88
N ASN A 71 5.92 -16.02 -13.28
CA ASN A 71 5.83 -14.56 -13.42
C ASN A 71 4.99 -13.94 -12.28
N GLY A 72 5.54 -13.88 -11.06
CA GLY A 72 4.83 -13.37 -9.88
C GLY A 72 4.00 -12.11 -10.14
N VAL A 73 2.75 -12.08 -9.65
CA VAL A 73 1.80 -10.99 -9.87
C VAL A 73 2.21 -9.79 -9.02
N LEU A 74 2.27 -8.60 -9.62
CA LEU A 74 2.49 -7.35 -8.90
C LEU A 74 1.32 -7.09 -7.94
N LEU A 75 1.60 -7.12 -6.63
CA LEU A 75 0.58 -6.87 -5.61
C LEU A 75 0.46 -5.38 -5.28
N ARG A 76 1.60 -4.70 -5.09
CA ARG A 76 1.68 -3.28 -4.71
C ARG A 76 3.07 -2.69 -4.98
N HIS A 77 3.12 -1.39 -5.30
CA HIS A 77 4.35 -0.58 -5.29
C HIS A 77 4.57 0.10 -3.93
N PHE A 78 5.83 0.29 -3.55
CA PHE A 78 6.24 1.03 -2.38
C PHE A 78 7.10 2.23 -2.78
N GLY A 79 6.74 3.40 -2.28
CA GLY A 79 7.51 4.64 -2.37
C GLY A 79 8.06 5.07 -1.01
N LYS A 80 8.57 6.30 -0.95
CA LYS A 80 9.06 6.89 0.30
C LYS A 80 7.99 6.82 1.40
N ASN A 81 8.40 6.40 2.59
CA ASN A 81 7.59 6.20 3.80
C ASN A 81 6.60 5.03 3.75
N ASP A 82 6.53 4.26 2.66
CA ASP A 82 5.73 3.05 2.65
C ASP A 82 6.34 1.95 3.52
N THR A 83 5.46 1.26 4.24
CA THR A 83 5.81 0.13 5.10
C THR A 83 5.47 -1.21 4.42
N PHE A 84 6.36 -2.19 4.57
CA PHE A 84 6.13 -3.59 4.22
C PHE A 84 6.51 -4.51 5.40
N GLY A 85 6.11 -5.78 5.33
CA GLY A 85 6.34 -6.74 6.42
C GLY A 85 5.32 -6.72 7.57
N LEU A 86 4.45 -5.70 7.66
CA LEU A 86 3.43 -5.57 8.73
C LEU A 86 2.61 -6.86 8.99
N ALA A 87 2.09 -7.46 7.93
CA ALA A 87 1.19 -8.62 8.04
C ALA A 87 1.94 -9.93 8.34
N THR A 88 3.24 -9.99 8.05
CA THR A 88 4.04 -11.21 8.19
C THR A 88 4.85 -11.22 9.48
N LEU A 89 5.19 -10.04 10.02
CA LEU A 89 6.07 -9.87 11.19
C LEU A 89 5.68 -10.72 12.39
N PHE A 90 4.38 -10.69 12.75
CA PHE A 90 3.81 -11.46 13.86
C PHE A 90 2.85 -12.57 13.40
N GLY A 91 2.77 -12.83 12.09
CA GLY A 91 1.92 -13.89 11.56
C GLY A 91 2.42 -15.28 11.95
N SER A 92 1.51 -16.25 12.11
CA SER A 92 1.82 -17.63 12.49
C SER A 92 2.58 -18.42 11.40
N ARG A 93 2.52 -17.97 10.14
CA ARG A 93 3.25 -18.61 9.04
C ARG A 93 4.74 -18.39 9.18
N SER A 94 5.54 -19.45 9.09
CA SER A 94 7.00 -19.37 9.24
C SER A 94 7.69 -18.63 8.09
N ARG A 95 7.10 -18.67 6.88
CA ARG A 95 7.65 -18.04 5.68
C ARG A 95 6.69 -17.01 5.11
N TYR A 96 7.26 -16.03 4.42
CA TYR A 96 6.50 -15.08 3.66
C TYR A 96 5.99 -15.74 2.37
N ILE A 97 4.87 -15.24 1.88
CA ILE A 97 4.20 -15.72 0.66
C ILE A 97 4.36 -14.75 -0.51
N SER A 98 5.30 -13.81 -0.38
CA SER A 98 5.51 -12.71 -1.33
C SER A 98 6.98 -12.31 -1.34
N MET A 99 7.45 -11.76 -2.45
CA MET A 99 8.79 -11.24 -2.60
C MET A 99 8.76 -9.72 -2.77
N VAL A 100 9.67 -9.01 -2.11
CA VAL A 100 9.84 -7.56 -2.27
C VAL A 100 11.12 -7.30 -3.06
N ILE A 101 10.99 -6.58 -4.18
CA ILE A 101 12.10 -6.27 -5.08
C ILE A 101 12.26 -4.75 -5.20
N ALA A 102 13.49 -4.26 -5.15
CA ALA A 102 13.83 -2.89 -5.48
C ALA A 102 13.58 -2.61 -6.97
N LYS A 103 12.74 -1.62 -7.30
CA LYS A 103 12.45 -1.21 -8.68
C LYS A 103 13.41 -0.13 -9.19
N LYS A 104 13.94 0.66 -8.28
CA LYS A 104 15.03 1.62 -8.46
C LYS A 104 15.97 1.47 -7.28
N SER A 105 17.15 2.09 -7.32
CA SER A 105 17.99 2.14 -6.12
C SER A 105 17.19 2.73 -4.95
N CYS A 106 17.14 2.00 -3.84
CA CYS A 106 16.36 2.37 -2.68
C CYS A 106 17.11 2.13 -1.38
N ARG A 107 16.77 2.94 -0.37
CA ARG A 107 17.24 2.77 1.00
C ARG A 107 16.06 2.36 1.85
N VAL A 108 16.27 1.36 2.69
CA VAL A 108 15.23 0.77 3.53
C VAL A 108 15.73 0.74 4.96
N LEU A 109 14.87 1.12 5.89
CA LEU A 109 15.04 0.89 7.32
C LEU A 109 14.31 -0.39 7.70
N LEU A 110 15.01 -1.31 8.35
CA LEU A 110 14.53 -2.63 8.74
C LEU A 110 14.53 -2.73 10.25
N PHE A 111 13.45 -3.28 10.81
CA PHE A 111 13.28 -3.52 12.24
C PHE A 111 13.01 -5.00 12.50
N ALA A 112 13.69 -5.55 13.50
CA ALA A 112 13.40 -6.90 13.98
C ALA A 112 12.04 -6.95 14.70
N ALA A 113 11.38 -8.12 14.65
CA ALA A 113 10.09 -8.32 15.30
C ALA A 113 10.11 -8.01 16.80
N LYS A 114 11.23 -8.28 17.50
CA LYS A 114 11.39 -8.00 18.93
C LYS A 114 11.34 -6.49 19.26
N ASP A 115 11.96 -5.66 18.41
CA ASP A 115 12.01 -4.22 18.64
C ASP A 115 10.66 -3.57 18.36
N VAL A 116 9.99 -4.01 17.30
CA VAL A 116 8.61 -3.59 16.99
C VAL A 116 7.65 -4.04 18.09
N ARG A 117 7.81 -5.25 18.63
CA ARG A 117 7.00 -5.75 19.74
C ARG A 117 7.17 -4.88 20.99
N ALA A 118 8.41 -4.58 21.37
CA ALA A 118 8.68 -3.72 22.52
C ALA A 118 8.02 -2.34 22.37
N LEU A 119 7.99 -1.79 21.15
CA LEU A 119 7.31 -0.52 20.89
C LEU A 119 5.78 -0.63 20.94
N ILE A 120 5.20 -1.73 20.47
CA ILE A 120 3.75 -2.00 20.61
C ILE A 120 3.36 -2.10 22.08
N GLU A 121 4.18 -2.77 22.90
CA GLU A 121 3.91 -2.98 24.33
C GLU A 121 4.09 -1.69 25.15
N SER A 122 5.03 -0.82 24.76
CA SER A 122 5.36 0.39 25.51
C SER A 122 4.69 1.67 25.00
N ASN A 123 4.09 1.68 23.81
CA ASN A 123 3.51 2.88 23.20
C ASN A 123 2.13 2.62 22.59
N GLN A 124 1.09 3.16 23.24
CA GLN A 124 -0.30 2.98 22.85
C GLN A 124 -0.61 3.56 21.45
N ASP A 125 -0.06 4.73 21.11
CA ASP A 125 -0.28 5.34 19.79
C ASP A 125 0.34 4.49 18.69
N PHE A 126 1.53 3.92 18.91
CA PHE A 126 2.17 3.04 17.94
C PHE A 126 1.35 1.76 17.75
N SER A 127 0.86 1.17 18.85
CA SER A 127 -0.04 0.01 18.82
C SER A 127 -1.30 0.30 17.99
N MET A 128 -1.96 1.43 18.26
CA MET A 128 -3.15 1.86 17.50
C MET A 128 -2.86 2.15 16.04
N ASN A 129 -1.70 2.76 15.73
CA ASN A 129 -1.27 2.99 14.35
C ASN A 129 -0.97 1.68 13.63
N TYR A 130 -0.35 0.69 14.31
CA TYR A 130 -0.08 -0.62 13.74
C TYR A 130 -1.39 -1.34 13.38
N ILE A 131 -2.37 -1.33 14.29
CA ILE A 131 -3.73 -1.86 14.06
C ILE A 131 -4.37 -1.14 12.89
N ARG A 132 -4.37 0.19 12.86
CA ARG A 132 -4.93 1.00 11.76
C ARG A 132 -4.31 0.62 10.42
N CYS A 133 -2.97 0.54 10.33
CA CYS A 133 -2.29 0.13 9.12
C CYS A 133 -2.69 -1.29 8.65
N LEU A 134 -2.91 -2.23 9.57
CA LEU A 134 -3.42 -3.57 9.22
C LEU A 134 -4.87 -3.52 8.74
N SER A 135 -5.75 -2.79 9.44
CA SER A 135 -7.15 -2.61 9.07
C SER A 135 -7.29 -1.98 7.68
N ASP A 136 -6.58 -0.89 7.42
CA ASP A 136 -6.58 -0.21 6.11
C ASP A 136 -6.11 -1.16 5.00
N LYS A 137 -5.09 -1.98 5.30
CA LYS A 137 -4.59 -2.98 4.37
C LYS A 137 -5.61 -4.09 4.09
N ILE A 138 -6.37 -4.53 5.10
CA ILE A 138 -7.46 -5.50 4.92
C ILE A 138 -8.55 -4.90 4.04
N CYS A 139 -9.00 -3.67 4.32
CA CYS A 139 -9.99 -2.98 3.50
C CYS A 139 -9.53 -2.80 2.05
N TYR A 140 -8.26 -2.42 1.84
CA TYR A 140 -7.66 -2.31 0.51
C TYR A 140 -7.64 -3.65 -0.23
N LEU A 141 -7.26 -4.74 0.44
CA LEU A 141 -7.23 -6.07 -0.17
C LEU A 141 -8.63 -6.59 -0.49
N ASN A 142 -9.61 -6.40 0.41
CA ASN A 142 -11.01 -6.73 0.14
C ASN A 142 -11.54 -5.94 -1.05
N THR A 143 -11.21 -4.65 -1.14
CA THR A 143 -11.55 -3.82 -2.30
C THR A 143 -10.95 -4.38 -3.59
N LYS A 144 -9.67 -4.77 -3.56
CA LYS A 144 -9.04 -5.42 -4.70
C LYS A 144 -9.76 -6.72 -5.07
N ILE A 145 -10.08 -7.58 -4.11
CA ILE A 145 -10.81 -8.83 -4.35
C ILE A 145 -12.16 -8.54 -5.01
N SER A 146 -12.95 -7.61 -4.46
CA SER A 146 -14.23 -7.19 -5.04
C SER A 146 -14.07 -6.70 -6.47
N CYS A 147 -13.04 -5.90 -6.76
CA CYS A 147 -12.73 -5.50 -8.13
C CYS A 147 -12.31 -6.69 -9.01
N PHE A 148 -11.55 -7.66 -8.51
CA PHE A 148 -11.16 -8.83 -9.30
C PHE A 148 -12.33 -9.76 -9.60
N THR A 149 -13.25 -9.94 -8.65
CA THR A 149 -14.44 -10.80 -8.79
C THR A 149 -15.61 -10.10 -9.47
N ALA A 150 -15.58 -8.78 -9.58
CA ALA A 150 -16.58 -8.01 -10.30
C ALA A 150 -16.55 -8.41 -11.79
N GLY A 151 -17.61 -9.10 -12.22
CA GLY A 151 -17.69 -9.78 -13.51
C GLY A 151 -17.66 -8.88 -14.75
N SER A 152 -17.75 -7.55 -14.61
CA SER A 152 -17.69 -6.60 -15.73
C SER A 152 -16.75 -5.42 -15.44
N PRO A 153 -16.07 -4.85 -16.45
CA PRO A 153 -15.19 -3.69 -16.30
C PRO A 153 -15.84 -2.49 -15.58
N GLU A 154 -17.13 -2.27 -15.83
CA GLU A 154 -17.95 -1.25 -15.19
C GLU A 154 -17.98 -1.50 -13.68
N ARG A 155 -18.40 -2.68 -13.23
CA ARG A 155 -18.43 -2.99 -11.79
C ARG A 155 -17.07 -2.78 -11.12
N LYS A 156 -15.97 -3.18 -11.77
CA LYS A 156 -14.61 -2.97 -11.24
C LYS A 156 -14.29 -1.49 -11.06
N LEU A 157 -14.60 -0.68 -12.06
CA LEU A 157 -14.34 0.75 -12.03
C LEU A 157 -15.24 1.46 -11.01
N ALA A 158 -16.53 1.11 -10.94
CA ALA A 158 -17.47 1.66 -9.96
C ALA A 158 -16.98 1.44 -8.53
N PHE A 159 -16.61 0.19 -8.20
CA PHE A 159 -16.13 -0.17 -6.88
C PHE A 159 -14.84 0.58 -6.53
N PHE A 160 -13.92 0.71 -7.49
CA PHE A 160 -12.70 1.49 -7.30
C PHE A 160 -12.97 2.98 -7.06
N LEU A 161 -13.79 3.64 -7.88
CA LEU A 161 -14.07 5.06 -7.72
C LEU A 161 -14.75 5.33 -6.38
N CYS A 162 -15.67 4.45 -5.95
CA CYS A 162 -16.37 4.58 -4.68
C CYS A 162 -15.46 4.35 -3.45
N THR A 163 -14.30 3.72 -3.61
CA THR A 163 -13.34 3.46 -2.52
C THR A 163 -12.20 4.48 -2.45
N GLN A 164 -11.97 5.27 -3.50
CA GLN A 164 -10.87 6.26 -3.52
C GLN A 164 -11.08 7.46 -2.60
N SER A 165 -12.32 7.88 -2.35
CA SER A 165 -12.58 8.94 -1.37
C SER A 165 -14.05 8.93 -0.93
N PRO A 166 -14.35 9.22 0.35
CA PRO A 166 -15.71 9.54 0.78
C PRO A 166 -16.20 10.90 0.25
N ALA A 167 -15.32 11.73 -0.33
CA ALA A 167 -15.70 13.01 -0.94
C ALA A 167 -16.40 12.81 -2.29
N LYS A 168 -17.43 13.64 -2.56
CA LYS A 168 -18.15 13.67 -3.85
C LYS A 168 -17.25 13.99 -5.05
N SER A 169 -16.12 14.67 -4.85
CA SER A 169 -15.19 15.01 -5.92
C SER A 169 -13.76 14.70 -5.51
N PHE A 170 -12.99 14.10 -6.41
CA PHE A 170 -11.59 13.81 -6.21
C PHE A 170 -10.79 13.86 -7.53
N SER A 171 -9.51 14.21 -7.44
CA SER A 171 -8.60 14.09 -8.57
C SER A 171 -8.06 12.66 -8.65
N LEU A 172 -8.28 12.02 -9.79
CA LEU A 172 -7.73 10.71 -10.05
C LEU A 172 -6.26 10.83 -10.50
N ASN A 173 -5.35 10.79 -9.53
CA ASN A 173 -3.90 10.89 -9.75
C ASN A 173 -3.25 9.56 -10.16
N ILE A 174 -3.97 8.72 -10.92
CA ILE A 174 -3.44 7.46 -11.48
C ILE A 174 -3.56 7.53 -13.02
N SER A 175 -2.53 7.07 -13.71
CA SER A 175 -2.57 7.01 -15.18
C SER A 175 -3.57 5.95 -15.65
N ALA A 176 -4.15 6.12 -16.83
CA ALA A 176 -5.06 5.12 -17.41
C ALA A 176 -4.38 3.74 -17.54
N ASN A 177 -3.07 3.69 -17.85
CA ASN A 177 -2.31 2.44 -17.87
C ASN A 177 -2.26 1.78 -16.49
N ALA A 178 -1.85 2.52 -15.46
CA ALA A 178 -1.75 1.98 -14.11
C ALA A 178 -3.12 1.57 -13.55
N LEU A 179 -4.18 2.30 -13.89
CA LEU A 179 -5.55 1.95 -13.51
C LEU A 179 -6.02 0.68 -14.21
N SER A 180 -5.76 0.53 -15.51
CA SER A 180 -6.07 -0.69 -16.27
C SER A 180 -5.36 -1.92 -15.69
N GLU A 181 -4.07 -1.79 -15.37
CA GLU A 181 -3.30 -2.87 -14.71
C GLU A 181 -3.87 -3.21 -13.34
N MET A 182 -4.22 -2.19 -12.55
CA MET A 182 -4.74 -2.39 -11.20
C MET A 182 -6.13 -3.05 -11.19
N LEU A 183 -7.01 -2.68 -12.12
CA LEU A 183 -8.35 -3.26 -12.26
C LEU A 183 -8.36 -4.55 -13.10
N ASN A 184 -7.22 -4.92 -13.68
CA ASN A 184 -7.08 -6.04 -14.60
C ASN A 184 -8.14 -5.98 -15.73
N ILE A 185 -8.20 -4.85 -16.42
CA ILE A 185 -9.05 -4.63 -17.60
C ILE A 185 -8.28 -3.94 -18.72
N GLY A 186 -8.62 -4.26 -19.97
CA GLY A 186 -8.03 -3.58 -21.12
C GLY A 186 -8.36 -2.09 -21.13
N ARG A 187 -7.46 -1.26 -21.67
CA ARG A 187 -7.64 0.20 -21.74
C ARG A 187 -8.92 0.61 -22.47
N ALA A 188 -9.25 -0.08 -23.56
CA ALA A 188 -10.49 0.17 -24.30
C ALA A 188 -11.73 -0.08 -23.42
N SER A 189 -11.73 -1.14 -22.62
CA SER A 189 -12.81 -1.43 -21.67
C SER A 189 -12.89 -0.40 -20.54
N LEU A 190 -11.74 0.07 -20.05
CA LEU A 190 -11.68 1.12 -19.04
C LEU A 190 -12.30 2.43 -19.57
N TYR A 191 -11.93 2.85 -20.79
CA TYR A 191 -12.51 4.05 -21.39
C TYR A 191 -14.02 3.92 -21.62
N ARG A 192 -14.47 2.78 -22.16
CA ARG A 192 -15.92 2.51 -22.33
C ARG A 192 -16.69 2.56 -21.02
N ALA A 193 -16.12 2.05 -19.93
CA ALA A 193 -16.74 2.13 -18.61
C ALA A 193 -16.86 3.57 -18.10
N PHE A 194 -15.82 4.41 -18.31
CA PHE A 194 -15.89 5.84 -17.98
C PHE A 194 -16.94 6.58 -18.80
N ASP A 195 -16.99 6.32 -20.11
CA ASP A 195 -17.97 6.94 -21.02
C ASP A 195 -19.39 6.57 -20.57
N LYS A 196 -19.63 5.28 -20.32
CA LYS A 196 -20.91 4.79 -19.80
C LYS A 196 -21.32 5.44 -18.48
N PHE A 197 -20.40 5.60 -17.53
CA PHE A 197 -20.72 6.28 -16.26
C PHE A 197 -21.04 7.76 -16.42
N THR A 198 -20.49 8.40 -17.46
CA THR A 198 -20.78 9.80 -17.78
C THR A 198 -22.14 9.91 -18.46
N GLU A 199 -22.45 9.00 -19.39
CA GLU A 199 -23.76 8.90 -20.07
C GLU A 199 -24.89 8.57 -19.08
N ASP A 200 -24.67 7.61 -18.18
CA ASP A 200 -25.63 7.18 -17.16
C ASP A 200 -25.72 8.20 -15.99
N GLY A 201 -24.91 9.27 -16.00
CA GLY A 201 -24.99 10.37 -15.02
C GLY A 201 -24.42 10.05 -13.63
N PHE A 202 -23.67 8.96 -13.48
CA PHE A 202 -23.03 8.59 -12.21
C PHE A 202 -21.78 9.44 -11.91
N ILE A 203 -21.06 9.87 -12.95
CA ILE A 203 -19.85 10.69 -12.81
C ILE A 203 -19.85 11.90 -13.74
N LYS A 204 -19.13 12.94 -13.32
CA LYS A 204 -18.64 14.00 -14.20
C LYS A 204 -17.12 13.90 -14.28
N LYS A 205 -16.58 13.84 -15.49
CA LYS A 205 -15.13 13.74 -15.73
C LYS A 205 -14.61 14.98 -16.45
N GLU A 206 -13.65 15.66 -15.83
CA GLU A 206 -12.95 16.83 -16.37
C GLU A 206 -11.44 16.56 -16.36
N GLY A 207 -10.92 16.03 -17.46
CA GLY A 207 -9.53 15.57 -17.53
C GLY A 207 -9.25 14.43 -16.54
N LYS A 208 -8.47 14.72 -15.49
CA LYS A 208 -8.15 13.80 -14.38
C LYS A 208 -9.09 13.96 -13.18
N ASN A 209 -9.90 15.02 -13.14
CA ASN A 209 -10.84 15.24 -12.04
C ASN A 209 -12.10 14.42 -12.28
N ILE A 210 -12.50 13.67 -11.26
CA ILE A 210 -13.73 12.88 -11.26
C ILE A 210 -14.62 13.35 -10.12
N THR A 211 -15.84 13.70 -10.46
CA THR A 211 -16.89 13.99 -9.48
C THR A 211 -17.91 12.87 -9.53
N LEU A 212 -18.05 12.15 -8.42
CA LEU A 212 -19.16 11.22 -8.18
C LEU A 212 -20.41 12.05 -7.91
N ILE A 213 -21.39 11.97 -8.81
CA ILE A 213 -22.65 12.72 -8.69
C ILE A 213 -23.50 12.07 -7.61
N ASP A 214 -23.69 10.75 -7.71
CA ASP A 214 -24.42 9.94 -6.73
C ASP A 214 -23.67 8.62 -6.47
N ARG A 215 -22.95 8.58 -5.35
CA ARG A 215 -22.16 7.42 -4.94
C ARG A 215 -23.03 6.25 -4.52
N ASP A 216 -24.13 6.51 -3.82
CA ASP A 216 -24.96 5.45 -3.25
C ASP A 216 -25.76 4.77 -4.35
N ALA A 217 -26.33 5.54 -5.29
CA ALA A 217 -26.98 5.00 -6.47
C ALA A 217 -26.00 4.20 -7.35
N MET A 218 -24.76 4.67 -7.52
CA MET A 218 -23.74 3.93 -8.27
C MET A 218 -23.39 2.60 -7.61
N ILE A 219 -23.23 2.57 -6.29
CA ILE A 219 -22.99 1.33 -5.54
C ILE A 219 -24.20 0.40 -5.67
N GLU A 220 -25.43 0.90 -5.57
CA GLU A 220 -26.64 0.08 -5.69
C GLU A 220 -26.80 -0.52 -7.09
N PHE A 221 -26.53 0.27 -8.13
CA PHE A 221 -26.64 -0.18 -9.51
C PHE A 221 -25.56 -1.21 -9.91
N TYR A 222 -24.34 -1.06 -9.37
CA TYR A 222 -23.20 -1.92 -9.69
C TYR A 222 -22.86 -2.98 -8.62
N LYS A 223 -23.64 -3.08 -7.53
CA LYS A 223 -23.63 -4.24 -6.60
C LYS A 223 -23.81 -5.53 -7.37
#